data_AF-A0A0D7BNT2-F1
#
_entry.id   AF-A0A0D7BNT2-F1
#
_cell.length_a   1.000
_cell.length_b   1.000
_cell.length_c   1.000
_cell.angle_alpha   90.00
_cell.angle_beta   90.00
_cell.angle_gamma   90.00
#
_symmetry.space_group_name_H-M   'P 1'
#
loop_
_entity.id
_entity.type
_entity.pdbx_description
1 polymer ?
#
loop_
_entity_poly.entity_id
_entity_poly.type
_entity_poly.pdbx_seq_one_letter_code
_entity_poly.pdbx_strand_id
1 'polypeptide(L)'
;MAAPAFDRRRVNGPEESFPPVFEEDREVKKISKRTDRENGDFRPVFLQPGLITQANGSAYIETSKTKISCAIYGPHQSKNAAYSENGRLNVEVKYAPYSCHRRKAPIRDAEDRTIGVAIHQALLSSVRLELLPKSTIDIFIIIIESDGLEASIAAGSIAASTALADAGIELFGLVTSCSAFNEAQALMDDNDLWIDPTLEEAQAAKGTLILSTMPALETVTSVWQNGRMQPADVLKCMELCQQRCVQMHAIVARSLVDNNQVEPSE
;
A
#
# COMPACT_ATOMS: atom_id res chain seq x y z
N MET A 1 8.45 35.41 3.57
CA MET A 1 7.03 35.07 3.82
C MET A 1 6.45 34.61 2.49
N ALA A 2 6.23 33.30 2.32
CA ALA A 2 5.63 32.77 1.09
C ALA A 2 4.16 33.19 1.06
N ALA A 3 3.70 33.78 -0.05
CA ALA A 3 2.31 34.20 -0.21
C ALA A 3 1.37 33.00 0.04
N PRO A 4 0.24 33.19 0.75
CA PRO A 4 -0.72 32.11 0.94
C PRO A 4 -1.19 31.66 -0.45
N ALA A 5 -1.02 30.37 -0.73
CA ALA A 5 -1.37 29.78 -2.01
C ALA A 5 -2.90 29.84 -2.19
N PHE A 6 -3.37 30.94 -2.76
CA PHE A 6 -4.79 31.19 -2.99
C PHE A 6 -5.31 30.24 -4.08
N ASP A 7 -6.04 29.20 -3.68
CA ASP A 7 -6.65 28.26 -4.60
C ASP A 7 -7.91 28.87 -5.24
N ARG A 8 -7.81 29.26 -6.52
CA ARG A 8 -8.93 29.85 -7.26
C ARG A 8 -9.96 28.80 -7.72
N ARG A 9 -9.71 27.50 -7.52
CA ARG A 9 -10.58 26.40 -7.98
C ARG A 9 -11.45 25.81 -6.87
N ARG A 10 -11.29 26.23 -5.62
CA ARG A 10 -11.97 25.64 -4.46
C ARG A 10 -12.52 26.72 -3.52
N VAL A 11 -13.41 26.30 -2.62
CA VAL A 11 -13.88 27.15 -1.53
C VAL A 11 -12.73 27.36 -0.55
N ASN A 12 -12.36 28.62 -0.34
CA ASN A 12 -11.29 28.99 0.56
C ASN A 12 -11.74 28.84 2.01
N GLY A 13 -11.11 27.89 2.72
CA GLY A 13 -11.23 27.75 4.16
C GLY A 13 -10.28 28.68 4.92
N PRO A 14 -10.21 28.53 6.25
CA PRO A 14 -9.15 29.17 7.04
C PRO A 14 -7.76 28.68 6.60
N GLU A 15 -6.74 29.52 6.76
CA GLU A 15 -5.35 29.20 6.37
C GLU A 15 -4.81 27.99 7.11
N GLU A 16 -5.14 27.86 8.40
CA GLU A 16 -4.81 26.69 9.21
C GLU A 16 -6.07 26.13 9.89
N SER A 17 -6.09 24.81 10.02
CA SER A 17 -7.13 24.10 10.78
C SER A 17 -6.44 23.04 11.64
N PHE A 18 -6.69 23.09 12.94
CA PHE A 18 -6.17 22.14 13.91
C PHE A 18 -7.34 21.44 14.59
N PRO A 19 -7.22 20.13 14.89
CA PRO A 19 -8.20 19.46 15.73
C PRO A 19 -8.18 20.07 17.14
N PRO A 20 -9.31 20.04 17.88
CA PRO A 20 -9.31 20.39 19.29
C PRO A 20 -8.39 19.44 20.05
N VAL A 21 -7.49 19.98 20.86
CA VAL A 21 -6.60 19.21 21.75
C VAL A 21 -7.26 19.15 23.12
N PHE A 22 -7.64 17.95 23.57
CA PHE A 22 -8.22 17.76 24.90
C PHE A 22 -7.11 17.57 25.95
N GLU A 23 -7.40 17.84 27.23
CA GLU A 23 -6.43 17.65 28.31
C GLU A 23 -6.00 16.18 28.45
N GLU A 24 -6.90 15.24 28.15
CA GLU A 24 -6.66 13.79 28.17
C GLU A 24 -5.69 13.33 27.06
N ASP A 25 -5.61 14.03 25.92
CA ASP A 25 -4.68 13.70 24.82
C ASP A 25 -3.22 14.03 25.15
N ARG A 26 -2.97 14.79 26.23
CA ARG A 26 -1.62 15.10 26.72
C ARG A 26 -1.02 13.98 27.56
N GLU A 27 -1.85 13.06 28.04
CA GLU A 27 -1.33 11.85 28.68
C GLU A 27 -0.67 10.98 27.62
N VAL A 28 0.60 10.62 27.83
CA VAL A 28 1.32 9.70 26.95
C VAL A 28 0.55 8.38 26.97
N LYS A 29 -0.20 8.11 25.89
CA LYS A 29 -0.87 6.82 25.71
C LYS A 29 0.21 5.74 25.87
N LYS A 30 0.12 4.97 26.94
CA LYS A 30 0.94 3.77 27.09
C LYS A 30 0.61 2.89 25.90
N ILE A 31 1.65 2.47 25.17
CA ILE A 31 1.52 1.56 24.03
C ILE A 31 0.68 0.39 24.52
N SER A 32 -0.52 0.25 23.93
CA SER A 32 -1.41 -0.83 24.28
C SER A 32 -0.75 -2.12 23.78
N LYS A 33 -0.46 -3.04 24.71
CA LYS A 33 0.06 -4.35 24.36
C LYS A 33 -0.95 -5.00 23.41
N ARG A 34 -0.50 -5.47 22.23
CA ARG A 34 -1.36 -6.11 21.22
C ARG A 34 -2.15 -7.25 21.88
N THR A 35 -3.46 -7.07 22.03
CA THR A 35 -4.37 -8.06 22.63
C THR A 35 -5.04 -8.96 21.60
N ASP A 36 -5.09 -8.51 20.34
CA ASP A 36 -6.05 -9.03 19.37
C ASP A 36 -5.44 -10.08 18.41
N ARG A 37 -4.11 -10.23 18.36
CA ARG A 37 -3.41 -11.17 17.45
C ARG A 37 -1.99 -11.53 17.92
N GLU A 38 -1.45 -12.63 17.40
CA GLU A 38 -0.06 -13.04 17.62
C GLU A 38 0.95 -12.18 16.82
N ASN A 39 2.22 -12.21 17.22
CA ASN A 39 3.28 -11.38 16.62
C ASN A 39 3.48 -11.68 15.14
N GLY A 40 3.30 -12.95 14.74
CA GLY A 40 3.49 -13.41 13.37
C GLY A 40 2.28 -13.25 12.45
N ASP A 41 1.11 -12.84 12.94
CA ASP A 41 -0.11 -12.87 12.12
C ASP A 41 -0.51 -11.49 11.55
N PHE A 42 -1.03 -11.53 10.33
CA PHE A 42 -1.57 -10.35 9.64
C PHE A 42 -2.99 -10.02 10.12
N ARG A 43 -3.38 -8.75 10.01
CA ARG A 43 -4.77 -8.32 10.29
C ARG A 43 -5.74 -8.98 9.31
N PRO A 44 -7.02 -9.19 9.68
CA PRO A 44 -8.01 -9.71 8.74
C PRO A 44 -8.04 -8.85 7.48
N VAL A 45 -7.89 -9.51 6.33
CA VAL A 45 -7.89 -8.87 5.01
C VAL A 45 -9.19 -9.18 4.30
N PHE A 46 -9.89 -8.14 3.87
CA PHE A 46 -10.98 -8.23 2.92
C PHE A 46 -10.49 -7.66 1.59
N LEU A 47 -10.62 -8.44 0.53
CA LEU A 47 -10.15 -8.09 -0.80
C LEU A 47 -11.26 -8.38 -1.81
N GLN A 48 -11.68 -7.34 -2.52
CA GLN A 48 -12.71 -7.40 -3.54
C GLN A 48 -12.18 -6.78 -4.84
N PRO A 49 -11.81 -7.60 -5.84
CA PRO A 49 -11.53 -7.11 -7.19
C PRO A 49 -12.83 -6.64 -7.88
N GLY A 50 -12.72 -5.86 -8.95
CA GLY A 50 -13.87 -5.44 -9.78
C GLY A 50 -14.84 -4.43 -9.15
N LEU A 51 -14.47 -3.73 -8.07
CA LEU A 51 -15.38 -2.79 -7.39
C LEU A 51 -15.80 -1.60 -8.27
N ILE A 52 -14.90 -1.06 -9.10
CA ILE A 52 -15.12 0.13 -9.92
C ILE A 52 -15.36 -0.29 -11.37
N THR A 53 -16.61 -0.26 -11.80
CA THR A 53 -17.05 -0.69 -13.14
C THR A 53 -16.59 0.21 -14.29
N GLN A 54 -16.20 1.46 -14.00
CA GLN A 54 -15.73 2.42 -15.02
C GLN A 54 -14.23 2.27 -15.34
N ALA A 55 -13.48 1.58 -14.49
CA ALA A 55 -12.07 1.31 -14.71
C ALA A 55 -11.90 0.01 -15.52
N ASN A 56 -10.76 -0.16 -16.19
CA ASN A 56 -10.47 -1.42 -16.89
C ASN A 56 -10.30 -2.57 -15.92
N GLY A 57 -9.70 -2.29 -14.76
CA GLY A 57 -9.67 -3.18 -13.61
C GLY A 57 -9.59 -2.38 -12.33
N SER A 58 -10.06 -2.99 -11.26
CA SER A 58 -10.13 -2.33 -9.96
C SER A 58 -10.00 -3.31 -8.82
N ALA A 59 -9.62 -2.81 -7.66
CA ALA A 59 -9.61 -3.62 -6.45
C ALA A 59 -9.82 -2.74 -5.23
N TYR A 60 -10.55 -3.29 -4.27
CA TYR A 60 -10.71 -2.75 -2.95
C TYR A 60 -10.08 -3.68 -1.94
N ILE A 61 -9.22 -3.13 -1.09
CA ILE A 61 -8.59 -3.86 0.01
C ILE A 61 -8.88 -3.16 1.33
N GLU A 62 -9.23 -3.95 2.32
CA GLU A 62 -9.38 -3.54 3.70
C GLU A 62 -8.54 -4.45 4.59
N THR A 63 -7.65 -3.83 5.35
CA THR A 63 -6.81 -4.49 6.35
C THR A 63 -7.06 -3.76 7.67
N SER A 64 -8.13 -4.17 8.35
CA SER A 64 -8.68 -3.50 9.54
C SER A 64 -8.89 -1.99 9.33
N LYS A 65 -8.01 -1.13 9.86
CA LYS A 65 -8.08 0.34 9.74
C LYS A 65 -7.41 0.90 8.47
N THR A 66 -6.85 0.05 7.61
CA THR A 66 -6.32 0.47 6.31
C THR A 66 -7.32 0.13 5.22
N LYS A 67 -7.87 1.13 4.53
CA LYS A 67 -8.82 0.93 3.43
C LYS A 67 -8.32 1.65 2.20
N ILE A 68 -8.17 0.91 1.10
CA ILE A 68 -7.60 1.42 -0.14
C ILE A 68 -8.44 0.95 -1.31
N SER A 69 -8.72 1.90 -2.21
CA SER A 69 -9.34 1.63 -3.50
C SER A 69 -8.33 1.87 -4.61
N CYS A 70 -8.17 0.89 -5.50
CA CYS A 70 -7.30 0.96 -6.66
C CYS A 70 -8.14 0.90 -7.94
N ALA A 71 -7.83 1.77 -8.89
CA ALA A 71 -8.41 1.80 -10.23
C ALA A 71 -7.29 1.84 -11.27
N ILE A 72 -7.42 1.02 -12.31
CA ILE A 72 -6.44 0.93 -13.38
C ILE A 72 -7.09 1.30 -14.70
N TYR A 73 -6.38 2.15 -15.45
CA TYR A 73 -6.77 2.55 -16.79
C TYR A 73 -5.66 2.23 -17.77
N GLY A 74 -6.03 1.57 -18.85
CA GLY A 74 -5.13 1.22 -19.93
C GLY A 74 -5.15 -0.26 -20.28
N PRO A 75 -4.29 -0.69 -21.21
CA PRO A 75 -3.24 0.10 -21.87
C PRO A 75 -3.81 1.14 -22.86
N HIS A 76 -3.41 2.40 -22.72
CA HIS A 76 -3.79 3.44 -23.69
C HIS A 76 -2.55 4.15 -24.25
N GLN A 77 -2.68 4.78 -25.42
CA GLN A 77 -1.56 5.43 -26.08
C GLN A 77 -1.29 6.81 -25.46
N SER A 78 -0.08 7.00 -24.93
CA SER A 78 0.36 8.31 -24.46
C SER A 78 0.55 9.28 -25.63
N LYS A 79 -0.17 10.40 -25.62
CA LYS A 79 -0.14 11.41 -26.71
C LYS A 79 1.19 12.17 -26.82
N ASN A 80 1.90 12.33 -25.70
CA ASN A 80 3.07 13.22 -25.59
C ASN A 80 4.39 12.48 -25.31
N ALA A 81 4.41 11.14 -25.30
CA ALA A 81 5.63 10.40 -25.03
C ALA A 81 6.42 10.11 -26.30
N ALA A 82 7.74 10.22 -26.21
CA ALA A 82 8.66 9.67 -27.21
C ALA A 82 8.44 8.16 -27.35
N TYR A 83 8.72 7.63 -28.56
CA TYR A 83 8.62 6.20 -28.83
C TYR A 83 9.48 5.42 -27.83
N SER A 84 8.88 4.39 -27.26
CA SER A 84 9.48 3.49 -26.28
C SER A 84 9.06 2.08 -26.68
N GLU A 85 10.04 1.20 -26.81
CA GLU A 85 9.81 -0.22 -27.09
C GLU A 85 9.05 -0.88 -25.94
N ASN A 86 9.34 -0.44 -24.70
CA ASN A 86 8.63 -0.90 -23.52
C ASN A 86 7.48 0.06 -23.18
N GLY A 87 6.38 -0.51 -22.70
CA GLY A 87 5.30 0.23 -22.05
C GLY A 87 5.77 0.97 -20.80
N ARG A 88 4.98 1.95 -20.37
CA ARG A 88 5.26 2.68 -19.11
C ARG A 88 4.15 2.44 -18.09
N LEU A 89 4.56 2.35 -16.84
CA LEU A 89 3.69 2.24 -15.70
C LEU A 89 3.69 3.57 -14.94
N ASN A 90 2.53 4.17 -14.74
CA ASN A 90 2.37 5.35 -13.88
C ASN A 90 1.56 4.96 -12.66
N VAL A 91 2.06 5.31 -11.47
CA VAL A 91 1.36 5.06 -10.21
C VAL A 91 1.12 6.40 -9.52
N GLU A 92 -0.14 6.74 -9.33
CA GLU A 92 -0.57 7.94 -8.65
C GLU A 92 -1.30 7.56 -7.35
N VAL A 93 -0.78 8.02 -6.22
CA VAL A 93 -1.34 7.73 -4.89
C VAL A 93 -1.87 9.01 -4.29
N LYS A 94 -3.17 8.98 -3.93
CA LYS A 94 -3.89 10.09 -3.34
C LYS A 94 -4.52 9.68 -2.02
N TYR A 95 -4.30 10.49 -1.00
CA TYR A 95 -5.01 10.39 0.26
C TYR A 95 -6.36 11.11 0.18
N ALA A 96 -7.42 10.45 0.63
CA ALA A 96 -8.67 11.14 0.92
C ALA A 96 -8.43 12.19 2.03
N PRO A 97 -9.07 13.37 2.00
CA PRO A 97 -8.80 14.42 2.99
C PRO A 97 -9.02 13.99 4.44
N TYR A 98 -9.89 13.01 4.67
CA TYR A 98 -10.25 12.45 5.97
C TYR A 98 -9.50 11.16 6.34
N SER A 99 -8.56 10.69 5.50
CA SER A 99 -7.90 9.39 5.67
C SER A 99 -6.93 9.32 6.84
N CYS A 100 -6.30 10.44 7.18
CA CYS A 100 -5.34 10.55 8.28
C CYS A 100 -5.94 11.34 9.45
N HIS A 101 -5.36 11.16 10.64
CA HIS A 101 -5.73 11.94 11.84
C HIS A 101 -5.65 13.45 11.61
N ARG A 102 -4.61 13.89 10.88
CA ARG A 102 -4.51 15.27 10.37
C ARG A 102 -5.08 15.34 8.96
N ARG A 103 -6.07 16.22 8.77
CA ARG A 103 -6.65 16.50 7.45
C ARG A 103 -5.57 16.92 6.45
N LYS A 104 -5.47 16.20 5.33
CA LYS A 104 -4.56 16.54 4.23
C LYS A 104 -5.24 17.45 3.22
N ALA A 105 -4.57 18.53 2.83
CA ALA A 105 -5.09 19.43 1.81
C ALA A 105 -5.07 18.72 0.43
N PRO A 106 -6.16 18.78 -0.36
CA PRO A 106 -6.31 18.02 -1.62
C PRO A 106 -5.32 18.35 -2.75
N ILE A 107 -4.39 19.27 -2.57
CA ILE A 107 -3.50 19.75 -3.64
C ILE A 107 -2.16 19.01 -3.55
N ARG A 108 -1.26 19.49 -2.71
CA ARG A 108 0.11 18.96 -2.63
C ARG A 108 0.29 17.93 -1.53
N ASP A 109 -0.48 18.06 -0.44
CA ASP A 109 -0.32 17.20 0.74
C ASP A 109 -1.07 15.88 0.60
N ALA A 110 -2.08 15.83 -0.28
CA ALA A 110 -2.84 14.62 -0.55
C ALA A 110 -2.10 13.65 -1.49
N GLU A 111 -1.19 14.15 -2.35
CA GLU A 111 -0.40 13.30 -3.23
C GLU A 111 0.89 12.86 -2.54
N ASP A 112 1.10 11.55 -2.44
CA ASP A 112 2.31 11.00 -1.82
C ASP A 112 3.15 10.23 -2.84
N ARG A 113 4.16 10.93 -3.32
CA ARG A 113 5.11 10.40 -4.29
C ARG A 113 5.96 9.26 -3.72
N THR A 114 6.19 9.22 -2.40
CA THR A 114 7.05 8.20 -1.80
C THR A 114 6.39 6.82 -1.90
N ILE A 115 5.10 6.76 -1.56
CA ILE A 115 4.30 5.54 -1.68
C ILE A 115 4.12 5.17 -3.16
N GLY A 116 3.85 6.16 -4.02
CA GLY A 116 3.73 5.93 -5.46
C GLY A 116 4.99 5.29 -6.05
N VAL A 117 6.19 5.78 -5.68
CA VAL A 117 7.46 5.21 -6.13
C VAL A 117 7.68 3.80 -5.56
N ALA A 118 7.34 3.56 -4.30
CA ALA A 118 7.48 2.24 -3.68
C ALA A 118 6.60 1.18 -4.38
N ILE A 119 5.33 1.52 -4.62
CA ILE A 119 4.38 0.63 -5.32
C ILE A 119 4.78 0.46 -6.79
N HIS A 120 5.19 1.55 -7.46
CA HIS A 120 5.70 1.48 -8.83
C HIS A 120 6.88 0.51 -8.95
N GLN A 121 7.87 0.61 -8.04
CA GLN A 121 9.03 -0.27 -8.03
C GLN A 121 8.64 -1.74 -7.78
N ALA A 122 7.69 -1.98 -6.88
CA ALA A 122 7.19 -3.32 -6.59
C ALA A 122 6.51 -3.97 -7.81
N LEU A 123 5.74 -3.19 -8.58
CA LEU A 123 4.97 -3.68 -9.73
C LEU A 123 5.74 -3.75 -11.04
N LEU A 124 6.79 -2.94 -11.22
CA LEU A 124 7.54 -2.84 -12.47
C LEU A 124 8.10 -4.20 -12.92
N SER A 125 8.58 -5.01 -11.98
CA SER A 125 9.10 -6.36 -12.25
C SER A 125 8.01 -7.40 -12.53
N SER A 126 6.76 -7.10 -12.21
CA SER A 126 5.62 -8.00 -12.35
C SER A 126 4.90 -7.84 -13.68
N VAL A 127 4.84 -6.63 -14.22
CA VAL A 127 4.10 -6.31 -15.44
C VAL A 127 4.97 -6.59 -16.67
N ARG A 128 4.43 -7.29 -17.66
CA ARG A 128 5.13 -7.56 -18.93
C ARG A 128 5.05 -6.37 -19.87
N LEU A 129 5.81 -5.31 -19.55
CA LEU A 129 5.82 -4.05 -20.31
C LEU A 129 6.33 -4.19 -21.76
N GLU A 130 7.08 -5.25 -22.06
CA GLU A 130 7.62 -5.55 -23.40
C GLU A 130 6.53 -5.82 -24.44
N LEU A 131 5.35 -6.31 -24.02
CA LEU A 131 4.23 -6.55 -24.92
C LEU A 131 3.40 -5.30 -25.23
N LEU A 132 3.70 -4.19 -24.55
CA LEU A 132 2.89 -2.97 -24.56
C LEU A 132 3.68 -1.78 -25.12
N PRO A 133 4.24 -1.84 -26.34
CA PRO A 133 4.99 -0.73 -26.92
C PRO A 133 4.11 0.51 -27.04
N LYS A 134 4.68 1.69 -26.79
CA LYS A 134 3.98 3.00 -26.87
C LYS A 134 2.72 3.12 -25.98
N SER A 135 2.51 2.19 -25.07
CA SER A 135 1.32 2.16 -24.22
C SER A 135 1.67 2.55 -22.79
N THR A 136 0.71 3.17 -22.12
CA THR A 136 0.81 3.57 -20.72
C THR A 136 -0.31 2.95 -19.92
N ILE A 137 0.04 2.40 -18.77
CA ILE A 137 -0.89 1.89 -17.77
C ILE A 137 -0.85 2.87 -16.60
N ASP A 138 -2.00 3.47 -16.30
CA ASP A 138 -2.14 4.40 -15.19
C ASP A 138 -2.88 3.71 -14.04
N ILE A 139 -2.21 3.63 -12.89
CA ILE A 139 -2.73 3.08 -11.64
C ILE A 139 -3.04 4.24 -10.71
N PHE A 140 -4.31 4.41 -10.36
CA PHE A 140 -4.76 5.39 -9.39
C PHE A 140 -5.15 4.69 -8.09
N ILE A 141 -4.47 5.06 -7.00
CA ILE A 141 -4.69 4.49 -5.68
C ILE A 141 -5.23 5.60 -4.79
N ILE A 142 -6.41 5.38 -4.23
CA ILE A 142 -7.04 6.27 -3.27
C ILE A 142 -7.03 5.61 -1.90
N ILE A 143 -6.32 6.21 -0.96
CA ILE A 143 -6.27 5.78 0.44
C ILE A 143 -7.45 6.43 1.15
N ILE A 144 -8.43 5.61 1.54
CA ILE A 144 -9.67 6.04 2.21
C ILE A 144 -9.41 6.18 3.71
N GLU A 145 -8.71 5.22 4.30
CA GLU A 145 -8.31 5.19 5.71
C GLU A 145 -6.87 4.69 5.80
N SER A 146 -6.00 5.37 6.54
CA SER A 146 -4.58 5.04 6.66
C SER A 146 -4.19 4.67 8.09
N ASP A 147 -3.72 3.45 8.31
CA ASP A 147 -3.19 2.97 9.60
C ASP A 147 -1.69 2.70 9.51
N GLY A 148 -0.94 3.68 9.02
CA GLY A 148 0.52 3.60 8.82
C GLY A 148 0.96 3.71 7.36
N LEU A 149 2.20 4.16 7.16
CA LEU A 149 2.82 4.25 5.83
C LEU A 149 3.10 2.84 5.29
N GLU A 150 3.63 1.98 6.16
CA GLU A 150 3.98 0.60 5.88
C GLU A 150 2.75 -0.21 5.43
N ALA A 151 1.65 -0.08 6.17
CA ALA A 151 0.38 -0.70 5.83
C ALA A 151 -0.17 -0.19 4.50
N SER A 152 -0.05 1.12 4.24
CA SER A 152 -0.53 1.72 2.99
C SER A 152 0.26 1.25 1.76
N ILE A 153 1.59 1.11 1.88
CA ILE A 153 2.44 0.56 0.82
C ILE A 153 2.13 -0.92 0.61
N ALA A 154 2.00 -1.69 1.69
CA ALA A 154 1.69 -3.11 1.62
C ALA A 154 0.33 -3.35 0.96
N ALA A 155 -0.75 -2.87 1.58
CA ALA A 155 -2.10 -3.00 1.04
C ALA A 155 -2.23 -2.39 -0.36
N GLY A 156 -1.59 -1.24 -0.63
CA GLY A 156 -1.60 -0.58 -1.94
C GLY A 156 -0.95 -1.44 -3.04
N SER A 157 0.16 -2.11 -2.74
CA SER A 157 0.82 -3.00 -3.71
C SER A 157 -0.03 -4.24 -4.02
N ILE A 158 -0.69 -4.82 -3.00
CA ILE A 158 -1.60 -5.96 -3.17
C ILE A 158 -2.84 -5.54 -3.99
N ALA A 159 -3.45 -4.39 -3.65
CA ALA A 159 -4.59 -3.84 -4.39
C ALA A 159 -4.24 -3.53 -5.85
N ALA A 160 -3.06 -2.97 -6.09
CA ALA A 160 -2.63 -2.70 -7.45
C ALA A 160 -2.34 -3.99 -8.24
N SER A 161 -1.70 -4.99 -7.62
CA SER A 161 -1.47 -6.29 -8.29
C SER A 161 -2.78 -7.02 -8.62
N THR A 162 -3.77 -6.94 -7.73
CA THR A 162 -5.09 -7.56 -7.94
C THR A 162 -5.88 -6.83 -9.01
N ALA A 163 -5.88 -5.50 -8.99
CA ALA A 163 -6.51 -4.68 -10.03
C ALA A 163 -5.84 -4.87 -11.40
N LEU A 164 -4.52 -5.12 -11.46
CA LEU A 164 -3.82 -5.41 -12.73
C LEU A 164 -4.27 -6.76 -13.32
N ALA A 165 -4.47 -7.76 -12.46
CA ALA A 165 -4.98 -9.06 -12.86
C ALA A 165 -6.44 -8.99 -13.31
N ASP A 166 -7.27 -8.23 -12.58
CA ASP A 166 -8.67 -7.93 -12.93
C ASP A 166 -8.79 -7.20 -14.28
N ALA A 167 -7.87 -6.26 -14.57
CA ALA A 167 -7.80 -5.57 -15.85
C ALA A 167 -7.39 -6.47 -17.04
N GLY A 168 -7.01 -7.73 -16.80
CA GLY A 168 -6.52 -8.65 -17.82
C GLY A 168 -5.17 -8.25 -18.42
N ILE A 169 -4.36 -7.48 -17.68
CA ILE A 169 -3.00 -7.11 -18.12
C ILE A 169 -2.07 -8.30 -17.88
N GLU A 170 -1.18 -8.59 -18.82
CA GLU A 170 -0.24 -9.70 -18.68
C GLU A 170 0.79 -9.44 -17.56
N LEU A 171 0.79 -10.34 -16.58
CA LEU A 171 1.70 -10.35 -15.43
C LEU A 171 2.58 -11.60 -15.45
N PHE A 172 3.81 -11.50 -14.96
CA PHE A 172 4.65 -12.67 -14.65
C PHE A 172 4.13 -13.43 -13.43
N GLY A 173 3.53 -12.73 -12.47
CA GLY A 173 2.90 -13.28 -11.28
C GLY A 173 2.21 -12.18 -10.49
N LEU A 174 1.59 -12.53 -9.37
CA LEU A 174 0.95 -11.56 -8.48
C LEU A 174 1.97 -11.08 -7.45
N VAL A 175 2.01 -9.76 -7.23
CA VAL A 175 2.85 -9.15 -6.21
C VAL A 175 2.08 -9.11 -4.89
N THR A 176 2.72 -9.62 -3.86
CA THR A 176 2.26 -9.51 -2.47
C THR A 176 3.30 -8.80 -1.65
N SER A 177 2.85 -8.06 -0.66
CA SER A 177 3.72 -7.27 0.20
C SER A 177 3.34 -7.47 1.66
N CYS A 178 4.36 -7.51 2.49
CA CYS A 178 4.24 -7.64 3.93
C CYS A 178 5.18 -6.63 4.59
N SER A 179 4.70 -6.03 5.67
CA SER A 179 5.50 -5.17 6.54
C SER A 179 5.88 -5.94 7.80
N ALA A 180 7.11 -5.74 8.26
CA ALA A 180 7.61 -6.24 9.52
C ALA A 180 8.29 -5.11 10.29
N PHE A 181 8.35 -5.24 11.61
CA PHE A 181 9.03 -4.27 12.45
C PHE A 181 9.69 -4.96 13.65
N ASN A 182 10.65 -4.26 14.23
CA ASN A 182 11.31 -4.64 15.46
C ASN A 182 10.92 -3.64 16.57
N GLU A 183 10.37 -4.15 17.66
CA GLU A 183 9.92 -3.35 18.80
C GLU A 183 11.12 -2.80 19.59
N ALA A 184 11.07 -1.52 19.98
CA ALA A 184 12.18 -0.87 20.68
C ALA A 184 12.34 -1.31 22.16
N GLN A 185 11.34 -1.96 22.75
CA GLN A 185 11.22 -2.24 24.19
C GLN A 185 11.47 -3.71 24.60
N ALA A 186 12.04 -4.54 23.72
CA ALA A 186 12.53 -5.87 24.10
C ALA A 186 13.80 -5.74 24.96
N LEU A 187 13.64 -5.40 26.23
CA LEU A 187 14.75 -5.22 27.17
C LEU A 187 15.30 -6.54 27.69
N MET A 188 14.54 -7.64 27.70
CA MET A 188 14.98 -8.92 28.26
C MET A 188 14.17 -10.03 27.59
N ASP A 189 14.87 -10.91 26.89
CA ASP A 189 14.42 -12.20 26.33
C ASP A 189 13.56 -12.20 25.06
N ASP A 190 14.16 -12.80 24.04
CA ASP A 190 13.73 -13.13 22.68
C ASP A 190 13.36 -12.00 21.68
N ASN A 191 13.92 -12.21 20.49
CA ASN A 191 13.98 -11.33 19.34
C ASN A 191 12.62 -11.30 18.62
N ASP A 192 11.59 -10.81 19.30
CA ASP A 192 10.23 -10.84 18.79
C ASP A 192 10.14 -9.93 17.55
N LEU A 193 10.03 -10.57 16.39
CA LEU A 193 9.76 -9.94 15.12
C LEU A 193 8.26 -9.91 14.90
N TRP A 194 7.77 -8.73 14.55
CA TRP A 194 6.35 -8.50 14.42
C TRP A 194 6.00 -8.22 12.98
N ILE A 195 4.87 -8.76 12.56
CA ILE A 195 4.34 -8.58 11.21
C ILE A 195 3.15 -7.63 11.27
N ASP A 196 3.04 -6.86 10.19
CA ASP A 196 1.93 -5.97 9.88
C ASP A 196 1.64 -4.97 11.01
N PRO A 197 2.51 -3.96 11.23
CA PRO A 197 2.33 -2.96 12.27
C PRO A 197 1.06 -2.12 12.09
N THR A 198 0.47 -1.72 13.21
CA THR A 198 -0.45 -0.57 13.26
C THR A 198 0.33 0.75 13.28
N LEU A 199 -0.35 1.89 13.10
CA LEU A 199 0.30 3.21 13.17
C LEU A 199 1.04 3.43 14.51
N GLU A 200 0.44 3.01 15.62
CA GLU A 200 1.02 3.15 16.96
C GLU A 200 2.25 2.25 17.14
N GLU A 201 2.17 0.99 16.68
CA GLU A 201 3.28 0.04 16.69
C GLU A 201 4.45 0.54 15.82
N ALA A 202 4.17 1.08 14.62
CA ALA A 202 5.18 1.62 13.72
C ALA A 202 5.90 2.85 14.30
N GLN A 203 5.20 3.70 15.07
CA GLN A 203 5.80 4.85 15.74
C GLN A 203 6.68 4.45 16.93
N ALA A 204 6.33 3.37 17.63
CA ALA A 204 7.12 2.82 18.73
C ALA A 204 8.29 1.93 18.26
N ALA A 205 8.27 1.48 17.00
CA ALA A 205 9.27 0.59 16.45
C ALA A 205 10.65 1.26 16.32
N LYS A 206 11.70 0.45 16.53
CA LYS A 206 13.09 0.88 16.30
C LYS A 206 13.44 0.91 14.81
N GLY A 207 12.82 0.02 14.04
CA GLY A 207 12.91 0.00 12.59
C GLY A 207 11.80 -0.84 11.96
N THR A 208 11.46 -0.48 10.74
CA THR A 208 10.41 -1.09 9.92
C THR A 208 11.00 -1.56 8.60
N LEU A 209 10.45 -2.66 8.08
CA LEU A 209 10.81 -3.29 6.82
C LEU A 209 9.54 -3.56 6.04
N ILE A 210 9.55 -3.25 4.76
CA ILE A 210 8.48 -3.59 3.82
C ILE A 210 9.11 -4.45 2.74
N LEU A 211 8.59 -5.66 2.58
CA LEU A 211 9.04 -6.61 1.58
C LEU A 211 7.90 -6.83 0.59
N SER A 212 8.19 -6.63 -0.69
CA SER A 212 7.30 -7.02 -1.79
C SER A 212 7.94 -8.18 -2.54
N THR A 213 7.17 -9.23 -2.76
CA THR A 213 7.60 -10.46 -3.43
C THR A 213 6.59 -10.89 -4.46
N MET A 214 7.05 -11.74 -5.38
CA MET A 214 6.20 -12.53 -6.26
C MET A 214 6.30 -13.98 -5.82
N PRO A 215 5.36 -14.48 -4.98
CA PRO A 215 5.50 -15.78 -4.33
C PRO A 215 5.58 -16.95 -5.30
N ALA A 216 4.93 -16.85 -6.46
CA ALA A 216 4.97 -17.90 -7.49
C ALA A 216 6.37 -18.15 -8.09
N LEU A 217 7.24 -17.14 -8.10
CA LEU A 217 8.62 -17.23 -8.60
C LEU A 217 9.66 -17.20 -7.47
N GLU A 218 9.22 -17.07 -6.21
CA GLU A 218 10.07 -16.83 -5.04
C GLU A 218 11.04 -15.64 -5.21
N THR A 219 10.68 -14.67 -6.05
CA THR A 219 11.51 -13.49 -6.30
C THR A 219 11.08 -12.30 -5.47
N VAL A 220 12.06 -11.55 -4.98
CA VAL A 220 11.84 -10.28 -4.26
C VAL A 220 11.82 -9.15 -5.27
N THR A 221 10.75 -8.36 -5.29
CA THR A 221 10.58 -7.26 -6.24
C THR A 221 11.09 -5.94 -5.67
N SER A 222 10.79 -5.67 -4.39
CA SER A 222 11.26 -4.47 -3.71
C SER A 222 11.43 -4.71 -2.21
N VAL A 223 12.47 -4.09 -1.65
CA VAL A 223 12.69 -4.03 -0.20
C VAL A 223 12.81 -2.58 0.20
N TRP A 224 12.06 -2.17 1.22
CA TRP A 224 12.15 -0.84 1.80
C TRP A 224 12.38 -0.95 3.30
N GLN A 225 13.43 -0.31 3.81
CA GLN A 225 13.79 -0.35 5.21
C GLN A 225 13.84 1.08 5.76
N ASN A 226 13.32 1.27 6.96
CA ASN A 226 13.44 2.51 7.71
C ASN A 226 13.83 2.23 9.17
N GLY A 227 14.53 3.17 9.80
CA GLY A 227 14.98 3.07 11.19
C GLY A 227 16.28 2.27 11.39
N ARG A 228 16.47 1.74 12.60
CA ARG A 228 17.73 1.12 13.06
C ARG A 228 17.53 -0.35 13.40
N MET A 229 17.97 -1.24 12.51
CA MET A 229 17.93 -2.69 12.71
C MET A 229 19.32 -3.31 12.50
N GLN A 230 19.62 -4.39 13.22
CA GLN A 230 20.83 -5.15 12.95
C GLN A 230 20.65 -5.97 11.66
N PRO A 231 21.72 -6.22 10.87
CA PRO A 231 21.61 -6.99 9.63
C PRO A 231 21.03 -8.39 9.84
N ALA A 232 21.37 -9.05 10.96
CA ALA A 232 20.83 -10.36 11.31
C ALA A 232 19.31 -10.35 11.52
N ASP A 233 18.78 -9.26 12.09
CA ASP A 233 17.34 -9.12 12.31
C ASP A 233 16.60 -8.82 11.01
N VAL A 234 17.21 -8.01 10.12
CA VAL A 234 16.64 -7.73 8.79
C VAL A 234 16.48 -9.01 7.98
N LEU A 235 17.49 -9.89 7.98
CA LEU A 235 17.40 -11.17 7.27
C LEU A 235 16.28 -12.06 7.82
N LYS A 236 16.16 -12.18 9.14
CA LYS A 236 15.06 -12.91 9.78
C LYS A 236 13.70 -12.29 9.45
N CYS A 237 13.59 -10.95 9.43
CA CYS A 237 12.36 -10.26 9.01
C CYS A 237 12.01 -10.57 7.56
N MET A 238 12.99 -10.60 6.67
CA MET A 238 12.77 -10.91 5.25
C MET A 238 12.24 -12.33 5.08
N GLU A 239 12.84 -13.31 5.74
CA GLU A 239 12.38 -14.71 5.71
C GLU A 239 10.95 -14.84 6.22
N LEU A 240 10.65 -14.19 7.35
CA LEU A 240 9.32 -14.21 7.96
C LEU A 240 8.27 -13.52 7.07
N CYS A 241 8.60 -12.35 6.49
CA CYS A 241 7.75 -11.67 5.53
C CYS A 241 7.51 -12.52 4.28
N GLN A 242 8.53 -13.22 3.78
CA GLN A 242 8.39 -14.09 2.61
C GLN A 242 7.40 -15.23 2.87
N GLN A 243 7.47 -15.87 4.04
CA GLN A 243 6.50 -16.90 4.44
C GLN A 243 5.07 -16.37 4.49
N ARG A 244 4.86 -15.14 5.01
CA ARG A 244 3.52 -14.53 5.06
C ARG A 244 3.03 -14.02 3.72
N CYS A 245 3.92 -13.54 2.85
CA CYS A 245 3.57 -13.20 1.47
C CYS A 245 2.95 -14.39 0.73
N VAL A 246 3.44 -15.62 0.96
CA VAL A 246 2.84 -16.84 0.38
C VAL A 246 1.40 -17.04 0.86
N GLN A 247 1.12 -16.80 2.14
CA GLN A 247 -0.25 -16.88 2.68
C GLN A 247 -1.16 -15.78 2.09
N MET A 248 -0.64 -14.56 1.98
CA MET A 248 -1.36 -13.45 1.35
C MET A 248 -1.67 -13.73 -0.13
N HIS A 249 -0.74 -14.38 -0.82
CA HIS A 249 -0.93 -14.77 -2.22
C HIS A 249 -2.08 -15.75 -2.40
N ALA A 250 -2.23 -16.71 -1.48
CA ALA A 250 -3.36 -17.64 -1.51
C ALA A 250 -4.71 -16.91 -1.33
N ILE A 251 -4.77 -15.89 -0.46
CA ILE A 251 -5.96 -15.05 -0.28
C ILE A 251 -6.26 -14.28 -1.57
N VAL A 252 -5.26 -13.61 -2.13
CA VAL A 252 -5.35 -12.85 -3.37
C VAL A 252 -5.84 -13.71 -4.54
N ALA A 253 -5.22 -14.88 -4.73
CA ALA A 253 -5.59 -15.82 -5.79
C ALA A 253 -7.03 -16.31 -5.62
N ARG A 254 -7.45 -16.60 -4.38
CA ARG A 254 -8.81 -17.00 -4.07
C ARG A 254 -9.82 -15.90 -4.39
N SER A 255 -9.57 -14.65 -3.97
CA SER A 255 -10.45 -13.52 -4.26
C SER A 255 -10.65 -13.28 -5.76
N LEU A 256 -9.61 -13.45 -6.57
CA LEU A 256 -9.71 -13.33 -8.04
C LEU A 256 -10.55 -14.45 -8.66
N VAL A 257 -10.37 -15.69 -8.18
CA VAL A 257 -11.17 -16.83 -8.64
C VAL A 257 -12.64 -16.68 -8.24
N ASP A 258 -12.90 -16.28 -7.01
CA ASP A 258 -14.24 -16.09 -6.48
C ASP A 258 -14.99 -14.99 -7.26
N ASN A 259 -14.31 -13.88 -7.63
CA ASN A 259 -14.91 -12.82 -8.43
C ASN A 259 -15.35 -13.30 -9.83
N ASN A 260 -14.50 -14.07 -10.51
CA ASN A 260 -14.82 -14.62 -11.83
C ASN A 260 -15.99 -15.62 -11.80
N GLN A 261 -16.26 -16.24 -10.65
CA GLN A 261 -17.39 -17.15 -10.49
C GLN A 261 -18.72 -16.43 -10.22
N VAL A 262 -18.70 -15.16 -9.85
CA VAL A 262 -19.89 -14.34 -9.58
C VAL A 262 -20.42 -13.68 -10.85
N GLU A 263 -19.64 -13.61 -11.94
CA GLU A 263 -20.06 -13.07 -13.24
C GLU A 263 -20.97 -13.94 -14.16
N PRO A 264 -21.54 -15.12 -13.80
CA PRO A 264 -22.57 -15.74 -14.63
C PRO A 264 -23.98 -15.31 -14.18
N SER A 265 -24.32 -14.03 -14.35
CA SER A 265 -25.72 -13.60 -14.40
C SER A 265 -25.89 -12.25 -15.10
N GLU A 266 -26.53 -12.33 -16.27
CA GLU A 266 -27.14 -11.29 -17.13
C GLU A 266 -26.29 -10.63 -18.24
#